data_AF-A0AAE9Y889-F1
#
_entry.id   AF-A0AAE9Y889-F1
#
_cell.length_a   1.000
_cell.length_b   1.000
_cell.length_c   1.000
_cell.angle_alpha   90.00
_cell.angle_beta   90.00
_cell.angle_gamma   90.00
#
_symmetry.space_group_name_H-M   'P 1'
#
loop_
_entity.id
_entity.type
_entity.pdbx_description
1 polymer ?
#
loop_
_entity_poly.entity_id
_entity_poly.type
_entity_poly.pdbx_seq_one_letter_code
_entity_poly.pdbx_strand_id
1 'polypeptide(L)'
;MSTTTHRLLAGAALAALLLTGAACGSDDGDDDAAPTTAAADAATTAEDGADGAVAPADGGLSAADLEACLAEAGLEAEVPDSVPFGVEDPVDQLDVQLADEDLTASLYVFETEEAAEEHRTAITLQTEDDDRNRVAGNVLLAYSIIPSFDREGADAVEACLP
;
A
#
# COMPACT_ATOMS: atom_id res chain seq x y z
N MET A 1 51.15 1.18 -31.13
CA MET A 1 50.52 2.27 -31.94
C MET A 1 49.30 2.77 -31.18
N SER A 2 49.18 4.10 -31.11
CA SER A 2 48.06 4.91 -30.64
C SER A 2 47.62 4.86 -29.16
N THR A 3 48.10 5.92 -28.51
CA THR A 3 47.79 6.65 -27.28
C THR A 3 46.37 7.29 -27.25
N THR A 4 45.98 7.79 -26.06
CA THR A 4 45.14 9.00 -25.80
C THR A 4 43.66 8.74 -25.44
N THR A 5 42.92 9.42 -24.55
CA THR A 5 43.07 10.23 -23.30
C THR A 5 41.64 10.58 -22.84
N HIS A 6 41.44 10.79 -21.52
CA HIS A 6 40.25 11.27 -20.82
C HIS A 6 39.48 12.46 -21.42
N ARG A 7 38.17 12.54 -21.10
CA ARG A 7 37.49 13.81 -20.76
C ARG A 7 36.44 13.65 -19.65
N LEU A 8 36.67 14.42 -18.56
CA LEU A 8 35.67 14.92 -17.61
C LEU A 8 34.67 15.87 -18.31
N LEU A 9 33.49 16.06 -17.68
CA LEU A 9 32.69 17.29 -17.50
C LEU A 9 31.25 16.82 -17.13
N ALA A 10 30.67 17.07 -15.95
CA ALA A 10 30.20 18.32 -15.33
C ALA A 10 28.75 17.95 -14.88
N GLY A 11 28.32 18.08 -13.63
CA GLY A 11 28.40 19.25 -12.79
C GLY A 11 27.31 20.25 -13.20
N ALA A 12 26.08 20.05 -12.74
CA ALA A 12 25.05 21.08 -12.74
C ALA A 12 24.20 20.95 -11.47
N ALA A 13 24.25 22.00 -10.67
CA ALA A 13 23.56 22.18 -9.41
C ALA A 13 22.33 23.09 -9.60
N LEU A 14 21.46 23.05 -8.58
CA LEU A 14 20.43 24.02 -8.20
C LEU A 14 19.19 24.18 -9.11
N ALA A 15 18.03 23.96 -8.50
CA ALA A 15 17.02 25.02 -8.33
C ALA A 15 16.09 24.69 -7.16
N ALA A 16 16.36 25.29 -6.00
CA ALA A 16 15.36 25.50 -4.97
C ALA A 16 14.47 26.66 -5.42
N LEU A 17 13.16 26.43 -5.53
CA LEU A 17 12.19 27.51 -5.70
C LEU A 17 11.19 27.47 -4.53
N LEU A 18 11.48 28.30 -3.53
CA LEU A 18 10.52 28.76 -2.54
C LEU A 18 9.42 29.57 -3.25
N LEU A 19 8.15 29.21 -3.08
CA LEU A 19 7.04 30.16 -3.17
C LEU A 19 6.22 30.13 -1.88
N THR A 20 6.41 31.19 -1.11
CA THR A 20 5.58 31.64 0.00
C THR A 20 4.27 32.25 -0.49
N GLY A 21 3.15 31.77 0.06
CA GLY A 21 2.07 32.55 0.69
C GLY A 21 1.21 33.54 -0.13
N ALA A 22 -0.12 33.30 -0.13
CA ALA A 22 -1.20 34.27 0.06
C ALA A 22 -2.53 33.48 0.19
N ALA A 23 -3.16 33.32 1.36
CA ALA A 23 -3.96 34.31 2.10
C ALA A 23 -5.12 34.92 1.28
N CYS A 24 -6.31 34.32 1.40
CA CYS A 24 -7.63 34.86 1.10
C CYS A 24 -8.65 33.90 1.74
N GLY A 25 -9.61 34.24 2.59
CA GLY A 25 -10.09 35.50 3.15
C GLY A 25 -11.04 35.17 4.33
N SER A 26 -11.27 36.18 5.17
CA SER A 26 -12.07 36.15 6.41
C SER A 26 -13.59 36.25 6.20
N ASP A 27 -14.32 36.18 7.33
CA ASP A 27 -15.73 36.59 7.61
C ASP A 27 -16.82 35.59 7.17
N ASP A 28 -17.80 35.16 7.97
CA ASP A 28 -18.50 35.64 9.18
C ASP A 28 -18.87 34.39 10.03
N GLY A 29 -19.03 34.38 11.36
CA GLY A 29 -19.83 35.26 12.21
C GLY A 29 -21.11 34.54 12.66
N ASP A 30 -21.38 34.56 13.98
CA ASP A 30 -22.58 34.13 14.74
C ASP A 30 -22.78 32.62 15.03
N ASP A 31 -22.56 32.15 16.27
CA ASP A 31 -23.41 32.23 17.50
C ASP A 31 -24.33 31.00 17.60
N ASP A 32 -24.13 30.15 18.62
CA ASP A 32 -25.05 30.05 19.77
C ASP A 32 -24.77 28.79 20.62
N ALA A 33 -25.05 28.93 21.91
CA ALA A 33 -25.35 27.91 22.93
C ALA A 33 -24.24 26.94 23.44
N ALA A 34 -23.67 27.32 24.58
CA ALA A 34 -23.29 26.38 25.67
C ALA A 34 -24.57 25.74 26.31
N PRO A 35 -24.54 24.88 27.37
CA PRO A 35 -23.43 24.26 28.11
C PRO A 35 -23.61 22.74 28.45
N THR A 36 -22.57 22.13 29.04
CA THR A 36 -22.56 21.03 30.06
C THR A 36 -23.48 19.80 29.91
N THR A 37 -22.91 18.58 29.93
CA THR A 37 -23.27 17.55 30.94
C THR A 37 -22.23 16.42 31.03
N ALA A 38 -22.12 15.86 32.23
CA ALA A 38 -21.14 14.88 32.67
C ALA A 38 -21.43 13.43 32.26
N ALA A 39 -20.35 12.63 32.22
CA ALA A 39 -20.19 11.22 32.60
C ALA A 39 -21.30 10.19 32.26
N ALA A 40 -20.91 9.14 31.53
CA ALA A 40 -21.29 7.77 31.84
C ALA A 40 -20.27 6.79 31.23
N ASP A 41 -19.77 5.92 32.10
CA ASP A 41 -19.02 4.70 31.81
C ASP A 41 -19.96 3.62 31.22
N ALA A 42 -19.35 2.60 30.62
CA ALA A 42 -19.91 1.32 30.18
C ALA A 42 -20.85 1.29 28.95
N ALA A 43 -20.38 0.63 27.88
CA ALA A 43 -20.85 -0.72 27.58
C ALA A 43 -19.93 -1.38 26.53
N THR A 44 -19.10 -2.30 27.00
CA THR A 44 -18.66 -3.44 26.19
C THR A 44 -19.91 -4.20 25.76
N THR A 45 -20.28 -4.07 24.50
CA THR A 45 -21.14 -5.02 23.82
C THR A 45 -20.29 -5.62 22.70
N ALA A 46 -19.59 -6.69 23.04
CA ALA A 46 -19.16 -7.67 22.05
C ALA A 46 -20.44 -8.39 21.61
N GLU A 47 -20.90 -8.07 20.41
CA GLU A 47 -21.91 -8.86 19.70
C GLU A 47 -21.19 -9.66 18.62
N ASP A 48 -21.25 -10.97 18.82
CA ASP A 48 -20.94 -12.09 17.93
C ASP A 48 -21.05 -11.79 16.42
N GLY A 49 -20.05 -12.28 15.68
CA GLY A 49 -20.32 -12.91 14.39
C GLY A 49 -19.60 -12.34 13.18
N ALA A 50 -18.26 -12.34 13.19
CA ALA A 50 -17.44 -12.64 12.02
C ALA A 50 -16.03 -12.99 12.50
N ASP A 51 -15.62 -14.25 12.32
CA ASP A 51 -14.21 -14.57 12.05
C ASP A 51 -13.86 -13.84 10.75
N GLY A 52 -13.43 -12.59 10.88
CA GLY A 52 -13.16 -11.70 9.77
C GLY A 52 -11.98 -10.82 10.16
N ALA A 53 -10.93 -10.94 9.37
CA ALA A 53 -9.65 -10.24 9.44
C ALA A 53 -9.67 -8.99 10.34
N VAL A 54 -8.82 -9.01 11.38
CA VAL A 54 -8.58 -7.84 12.21
C VAL A 54 -7.95 -6.77 11.34
N ALA A 55 -8.74 -5.82 10.86
CA ALA A 55 -8.22 -4.64 10.18
C ALA A 55 -7.25 -3.92 11.13
N PRO A 56 -6.00 -3.68 10.74
CA PRO A 56 -4.99 -3.12 11.62
C PRO A 56 -5.33 -1.67 11.96
N ALA A 57 -5.32 -1.35 13.25
CA ALA A 57 -5.52 0.01 13.76
C ALA A 57 -4.34 0.90 13.37
N ASP A 58 -4.63 2.10 12.87
CA ASP A 58 -3.72 3.25 12.65
C ASP A 58 -2.22 2.86 12.62
N GLY A 59 -1.78 2.28 11.50
CA GLY A 59 -0.42 1.76 11.35
C GLY A 59 -0.15 0.92 10.09
N GLY A 60 -1.18 0.64 9.29
CA GLY A 60 -1.06 -0.22 8.11
C GLY A 60 -1.02 -1.71 8.45
N LEU A 61 -1.26 -2.55 7.45
CA LEU A 61 -1.11 -4.01 7.52
C LEU A 61 0.38 -4.35 7.44
N SER A 62 0.91 -5.11 8.40
CA SER A 62 2.29 -5.60 8.32
C SER A 62 2.37 -6.84 7.42
N ALA A 63 3.55 -7.13 6.87
CA ALA A 63 3.76 -8.35 6.09
C ALA A 63 3.51 -9.62 6.91
N ALA A 64 3.84 -9.61 8.21
CA ALA A 64 3.58 -10.75 9.09
C ALA A 64 2.07 -10.98 9.33
N ASP A 65 1.28 -9.91 9.45
CA ASP A 65 -0.18 -10.03 9.57
C ASP A 65 -0.80 -10.54 8.27
N LEU A 66 -0.28 -10.09 7.13
CA LEU A 66 -0.69 -10.54 5.81
C LEU A 66 -0.35 -12.02 5.58
N GLU A 67 0.88 -12.44 5.92
CA GLU A 67 1.33 -13.84 5.85
C GLU A 67 0.45 -14.75 6.72
N ALA A 68 0.13 -14.31 7.95
CA ALA A 68 -0.75 -15.04 8.85
C ALA A 68 -2.16 -15.22 8.25
N CYS A 69 -2.77 -14.15 7.71
CA CYS A 69 -4.07 -14.23 7.07
C CYS A 69 -4.07 -15.16 5.85
N LEU A 70 -3.04 -15.07 5.00
CA LEU A 70 -2.89 -15.94 3.83
C LEU A 70 -2.77 -17.42 4.24
N ALA A 71 -1.99 -17.71 5.28
CA ALA A 71 -1.85 -19.06 5.82
C ALA A 71 -3.17 -19.61 6.39
N GLU A 72 -3.98 -18.78 7.05
CA GLU A 72 -5.32 -19.16 7.52
C GLU A 72 -6.28 -19.44 6.35
N ALA A 73 -6.12 -18.73 5.24
CA ALA A 73 -6.85 -18.98 3.99
C ALA A 73 -6.31 -20.20 3.21
N GLY A 74 -5.26 -20.87 3.70
CA GLY A 74 -4.65 -22.03 3.03
C GLY A 74 -3.75 -21.66 1.84
N LEU A 75 -3.32 -20.41 1.76
CA LEU A 75 -2.39 -19.90 0.76
C LEU A 75 -0.99 -19.83 1.34
N GLU A 76 0.00 -20.28 0.56
CA GLU A 76 1.41 -20.19 0.94
C GLU A 76 2.01 -18.94 0.29
N ALA A 77 2.65 -18.11 1.11
CA ALA A 77 3.35 -16.91 0.67
C ALA A 77 4.86 -17.12 0.73
N GLU A 78 5.57 -16.66 -0.29
CA GLU A 78 7.02 -16.69 -0.37
C GLU A 78 7.56 -15.26 -0.33
N VAL A 79 8.62 -15.03 0.43
CA VAL A 79 9.35 -13.75 0.39
C VAL A 79 10.46 -13.88 -0.66
N PRO A 80 10.40 -13.14 -1.78
CA PRO A 80 11.41 -13.23 -2.81
C PRO A 80 12.75 -12.62 -2.34
N ASP A 81 13.86 -13.21 -2.79
CA ASP A 81 15.22 -12.74 -2.46
C ASP A 81 15.58 -11.37 -3.07
N SER A 82 14.70 -10.78 -3.89
CA SER A 82 14.98 -9.55 -4.63
C SER A 82 13.74 -8.66 -4.79
N VAL A 83 13.94 -7.38 -4.50
CA VAL A 83 12.96 -6.31 -4.72
C VAL A 83 13.02 -5.80 -6.18
N PRO A 84 11.90 -5.39 -6.80
CA PRO A 84 11.91 -4.83 -8.16
C PRO A 84 12.76 -3.57 -8.28
N PHE A 85 13.40 -3.42 -9.44
CA PHE A 85 14.25 -2.25 -9.72
C PHE A 85 13.42 -0.96 -9.73
N GLY A 86 13.86 0.06 -8.99
CA GLY A 86 13.17 1.35 -8.88
C GLY A 86 12.17 1.43 -7.72
N VAL A 87 12.08 0.40 -6.90
CA VAL A 87 11.40 0.42 -5.60
C VAL A 87 12.49 0.44 -4.55
N GLU A 88 12.86 1.64 -4.09
CA GLU A 88 13.94 1.78 -3.09
C GLU A 88 13.44 1.41 -1.68
N ASP A 89 12.12 1.44 -1.45
CA ASP A 89 11.49 1.18 -0.15
C ASP A 89 10.10 0.48 -0.24
N PRO A 90 9.95 -0.77 -0.73
CA PRO A 90 8.93 -1.61 -0.14
C PRO A 90 9.48 -2.11 1.20
N VAL A 91 8.67 -2.03 2.25
CA VAL A 91 9.06 -2.57 3.56
C VAL A 91 9.23 -4.09 3.43
N ASP A 92 8.33 -4.73 2.68
CA ASP A 92 8.34 -6.17 2.42
C ASP A 92 7.63 -6.51 1.09
N GLN A 93 7.96 -7.66 0.50
CA GLN A 93 7.23 -8.27 -0.61
C GLN A 93 6.84 -9.72 -0.26
N LEU A 94 5.63 -10.11 -0.61
CA LEU A 94 5.11 -11.46 -0.52
C LEU A 94 4.57 -11.90 -1.88
N ASP A 95 5.01 -13.04 -2.39
CA ASP A 95 4.48 -13.66 -3.60
C ASP A 95 3.64 -14.88 -3.22
N VAL A 96 2.40 -14.93 -3.70
CA VAL A 96 1.47 -16.04 -3.46
C VAL A 96 1.22 -16.74 -4.79
N GLN A 97 1.64 -18.00 -4.88
CA GLN A 97 1.32 -18.86 -6.01
C GLN A 97 -0.14 -19.33 -5.89
N LEU A 98 -0.99 -18.91 -6.82
CA LEU A 98 -2.37 -19.36 -6.88
C LEU A 98 -2.46 -20.71 -7.60
N ALA A 99 -3.61 -21.39 -7.48
CA ALA A 99 -3.81 -22.76 -7.97
C ALA A 99 -3.53 -22.94 -9.48
N ASP A 100 -3.65 -21.87 -10.26
CA ASP A 100 -3.13 -21.79 -11.62
C ASP A 100 -1.61 -21.53 -11.59
N GLU A 101 -0.81 -22.47 -12.09
CA GLU A 101 0.67 -22.42 -12.06
C GLU A 101 1.25 -21.15 -12.73
N ASP A 102 0.48 -20.44 -13.55
CA ASP A 102 0.88 -19.20 -14.22
C ASP A 102 0.43 -17.92 -13.48
N LEU A 103 -0.35 -18.05 -12.40
CA LEU A 103 -0.94 -16.93 -11.67
C LEU A 103 -0.27 -16.72 -10.31
N THR A 104 0.44 -15.60 -10.19
CA THR A 104 1.08 -15.16 -8.95
C THR A 104 0.45 -13.84 -8.52
N ALA A 105 0.08 -13.74 -7.24
CA ALA A 105 -0.28 -12.47 -6.61
C ALA A 105 0.93 -11.96 -5.83
N SER A 106 1.50 -10.84 -6.26
CA SER A 106 2.57 -10.14 -5.54
C SER A 106 1.95 -9.04 -4.69
N LEU A 107 2.24 -9.07 -3.40
CA LEU A 107 1.82 -8.09 -2.41
C LEU A 107 3.04 -7.31 -1.94
N TYR A 108 3.03 -6.00 -2.17
CA TYR A 108 4.07 -5.08 -1.73
C TYR A 108 3.53 -4.27 -0.55
N VAL A 109 4.19 -4.41 0.60
CA VAL A 109 3.79 -3.74 1.84
C VAL A 109 4.66 -2.50 2.04
N PHE A 110 4.02 -1.35 2.21
CA PHE A 110 4.68 -0.06 2.42
C PHE A 110 4.40 0.47 3.83
N GLU A 111 5.13 1.51 4.25
CA GLU A 111 4.86 2.18 5.53
C GLU A 111 3.50 2.90 5.55
N THR A 112 3.05 3.40 4.40
CA THR A 112 1.82 4.19 4.26
C THR A 112 1.12 3.90 2.93
N GLU A 113 -0.17 4.25 2.85
CA GLU A 113 -0.93 4.24 1.59
C GLU A 113 -0.33 5.18 0.54
N GLU A 114 0.08 6.39 0.93
CA GLU A 114 0.73 7.34 0.04
C GLU A 114 2.00 6.75 -0.61
N ALA A 115 2.80 6.00 0.15
CA ALA A 115 3.98 5.32 -0.39
C ALA A 115 3.61 4.21 -1.37
N ALA A 116 2.54 3.45 -1.10
CA ALA A 116 2.03 2.43 -2.01
C ALA A 116 1.53 3.03 -3.34
N GLU A 117 0.82 4.17 -3.27
CA GLU A 117 0.37 4.91 -4.44
C GLU A 117 1.54 5.49 -5.27
N GLU A 118 2.54 6.09 -4.60
CA GLU A 118 3.74 6.66 -5.25
C GLU A 118 4.50 5.59 -6.03
N HIS A 119 4.68 4.40 -5.46
CA HIS A 119 5.46 3.33 -6.05
C HIS A 119 4.68 2.43 -7.02
N ARG A 120 3.35 2.54 -7.09
CA ARG A 120 2.51 1.77 -8.02
C ARG A 120 3.05 1.80 -9.44
N THR A 121 3.36 2.99 -9.97
CA THR A 121 3.81 3.13 -11.37
C THR A 121 5.16 2.44 -11.60
N ALA A 122 6.06 2.45 -10.62
CA ALA A 122 7.36 1.78 -10.72
C ALA A 122 7.21 0.25 -10.77
N ILE A 123 6.20 -0.29 -10.06
CA ILE A 123 5.97 -1.73 -9.93
C ILE A 123 5.11 -2.28 -11.08
N THR A 124 3.98 -1.64 -11.36
CA THR A 124 2.94 -2.18 -12.25
C THR A 124 2.97 -1.57 -13.64
N LEU A 125 3.73 -0.48 -13.83
CA LEU A 125 3.71 0.39 -15.01
C LEU A 125 2.34 1.07 -15.25
N GLN A 126 1.45 1.02 -14.26
CA GLN A 126 0.12 1.64 -14.29
C GLN A 126 0.02 2.78 -13.27
N THR A 127 -0.79 3.78 -13.59
CA THR A 127 -1.02 4.95 -12.73
C THR A 127 -2.36 4.90 -11.99
N GLU A 128 -3.19 3.89 -12.26
CA GLU A 128 -4.54 3.72 -11.75
C GLU A 128 -4.77 2.24 -11.44
N ASP A 129 -5.76 1.96 -10.59
CA ASP A 129 -6.16 0.60 -10.28
C ASP A 129 -6.91 -0.03 -11.47
N ASP A 130 -6.70 -1.32 -11.67
CA ASP A 130 -7.35 -2.13 -12.69
C ASP A 130 -7.53 -3.59 -12.23
N ASP A 131 -8.00 -4.46 -13.11
CA ASP A 131 -8.22 -5.88 -12.79
C ASP A 131 -6.92 -6.66 -12.49
N ARG A 132 -5.75 -6.06 -12.74
CA ARG A 132 -4.43 -6.66 -12.51
C ARG A 132 -3.72 -6.06 -11.31
N ASN A 133 -4.03 -4.83 -10.91
CA ASN A 133 -3.37 -4.20 -9.77
C ASN A 133 -4.28 -3.21 -9.04
N ARG A 134 -4.13 -3.12 -7.72
CA ARG A 134 -4.82 -2.13 -6.89
C ARG A 134 -4.03 -1.79 -5.65
N VAL A 135 -4.18 -0.57 -5.17
CA VAL A 135 -3.74 -0.18 -3.83
C VAL A 135 -4.89 -0.42 -2.85
N ALA A 136 -4.59 -1.05 -1.71
CA ALA A 136 -5.50 -1.25 -0.59
C ALA A 136 -4.76 -0.86 0.69
N GLY A 137 -5.07 0.32 1.23
CA GLY A 137 -4.29 0.91 2.32
C GLY A 137 -2.80 0.99 1.96
N ASN A 138 -1.93 0.49 2.82
CA ASN A 138 -0.48 0.46 2.61
C ASN A 138 0.01 -0.74 1.76
N VAL A 139 -0.88 -1.50 1.13
CA VAL A 139 -0.52 -2.68 0.34
C VAL A 139 -0.85 -2.45 -1.13
N LEU A 140 0.13 -2.66 -2.01
CA LEU A 140 -0.09 -2.76 -3.45
C LEU A 140 -0.19 -4.24 -3.84
N LEU A 141 -1.36 -4.64 -4.33
CA LEU A 141 -1.59 -5.95 -4.93
C LEU A 141 -1.32 -5.86 -6.44
N ALA A 142 -0.54 -6.79 -6.98
CA ALA A 142 -0.29 -6.94 -8.41
C ALA A 142 -0.32 -8.41 -8.83
N TYR A 143 -1.16 -8.74 -9.80
CA TYR A 143 -1.24 -10.08 -10.39
C TYR A 143 -0.31 -10.20 -11.61
N SER A 144 0.34 -11.37 -11.76
CA SER A 144 1.15 -11.69 -12.94
C SER A 144 0.32 -11.61 -14.24
N ILE A 145 -0.92 -12.12 -14.19
CA ILE A 145 -1.94 -12.16 -15.26
C ILE A 145 -3.30 -11.83 -14.62
N ILE A 146 -4.25 -11.24 -15.37
CA ILE A 146 -5.60 -10.99 -14.86
C ILE A 146 -6.27 -12.32 -14.48
N PRO A 147 -6.72 -12.49 -13.21
CA PRO A 147 -7.44 -13.69 -12.79
C PRO A 147 -8.77 -13.79 -13.54
N SER A 148 -8.85 -14.74 -14.47
CA SER A 148 -9.99 -14.91 -15.39
C SER A 148 -10.77 -16.21 -15.16
N PHE A 149 -10.18 -17.16 -14.44
CA PHE A 149 -10.75 -18.45 -14.05
C PHE A 149 -10.42 -18.70 -12.57
N ASP A 150 -11.29 -19.45 -11.90
CA ASP A 150 -11.14 -19.87 -10.50
C ASP A 150 -10.62 -18.78 -9.54
N ARG A 151 -11.52 -17.81 -9.25
CA ARG A 151 -11.21 -16.66 -8.39
C ARG A 151 -11.05 -16.99 -6.91
N GLU A 152 -11.25 -18.24 -6.48
CA GLU A 152 -11.24 -18.58 -5.05
C GLU A 152 -9.93 -18.16 -4.37
N GLY A 153 -8.78 -18.38 -5.03
CA GLY A 153 -7.48 -17.92 -4.53
C GLY A 153 -7.31 -16.39 -4.55
N ALA A 154 -7.75 -15.72 -5.63
CA ALA A 154 -7.67 -14.26 -5.75
C ALA A 154 -8.58 -13.57 -4.71
N ASP A 155 -9.79 -14.06 -4.53
CA ASP A 155 -10.75 -13.53 -3.55
C ASP A 155 -10.25 -13.77 -2.11
N ALA A 156 -9.56 -14.89 -1.84
CA ALA A 156 -8.90 -15.15 -0.56
C ALA A 156 -7.71 -14.19 -0.30
N VAL A 157 -6.89 -13.88 -1.31
CA VAL A 157 -5.85 -12.85 -1.19
C VAL A 157 -6.47 -11.49 -0.90
N GLU A 158 -7.50 -11.10 -1.65
CA GLU A 158 -8.16 -9.80 -1.48
C GLU A 158 -8.88 -9.66 -0.13
N ALA A 159 -9.34 -10.75 0.47
CA ALA A 159 -9.93 -10.75 1.82
C ALA A 159 -8.91 -10.45 2.93
N CYS A 160 -7.61 -10.61 2.66
CA CYS A 160 -6.53 -10.30 3.59
C CYS A 160 -6.00 -8.87 3.47
N LEU A 161 -6.51 -8.09 2.51
CA LEU A 161 -6.12 -6.69 2.32
C LEU A 161 -6.89 -5.77 3.31
N PRO A 162 -6.29 -4.63 3.70
CA PRO A 162 -6.93 -3.67 4.60
C PRO A 162 -8.05 -2.87 3.94
#